data_AF-A0A1R0XIN5-F1
#
_entry.id   AF-A0A1R0XIN5-F1
#
_cell.length_a   1.000
_cell.length_b   1.000
_cell.length_c   1.000
_cell.angle_alpha   90.00
_cell.angle_beta   90.00
_cell.angle_gamma   90.00
#
_symmetry.space_group_name_H-M   'P 1'
#
loop_
_entity.id
_entity.type
_entity.pdbx_description
1 polymer ?
#
loop_
_entity_poly.entity_id
_entity_poly.type
_entity_poly.pdbx_seq_one_letter_code
_entity_poly.pdbx_strand_id
1 'polypeptide(L)'
;MKVKDMIKENNALREQMTPFNRSYFEDMILTLRASRIEALRTEELLLDAAKLLLKEQKKGKNAKQVFGENPDDYFKEIIDSIPTRPARSKWNYYSMIPCAALTCLFGIFAIGGLFLQWTNGSPGMFGQISLFTLFAVGAGSIILIELIMKWMTSLSESDAPTAKPFDIKGLGVYIGIAVVAVFIGLYLDRLFPIITLSPWVSLIVSLIGAIGLKFIFFKK
;
A
#
# COMPACT_ATOMS: atom_id res chain seq x y z
N MET A 1 0.00 6.55 29.95
CA MET A 1 0.25 5.09 29.87
C MET A 1 0.76 4.75 28.48
N LYS A 2 1.47 3.63 28.28
CA LYS A 2 1.81 3.19 26.91
C LYS A 2 0.62 2.49 26.28
N VAL A 3 0.47 2.58 24.96
CA VAL A 3 -0.60 1.91 24.18
C VAL A 3 -0.74 0.42 24.54
N LYS A 4 0.39 -0.28 24.69
CA LYS A 4 0.41 -1.71 25.05
C LYS A 4 -0.21 -1.99 26.43
N ASP A 5 -0.04 -1.09 27.39
CA ASP A 5 -0.59 -1.25 28.73
C ASP A 5 -2.12 -1.05 28.70
N MET A 6 -2.59 -0.11 27.89
CA MET A 6 -4.02 0.17 27.70
C MET A 6 -4.74 -1.00 27.02
N ILE A 7 -4.11 -1.63 26.02
CA ILE A 7 -4.65 -2.83 25.38
C ILE A 7 -4.79 -3.97 26.40
N LYS A 8 -3.79 -4.17 27.27
CA LYS A 8 -3.85 -5.20 28.32
C LYS A 8 -4.97 -4.91 29.32
N GLU A 9 -5.08 -3.66 29.77
CA GLU A 9 -6.16 -3.24 30.67
C GLU A 9 -7.53 -3.43 30.01
N ASN A 10 -7.68 -3.02 28.75
CA ASN A 10 -8.92 -3.20 28.00
C ASN A 10 -9.32 -4.68 27.87
N ASN A 11 -8.37 -5.56 27.55
CA ASN A 11 -8.62 -7.00 27.50
C ASN A 11 -9.07 -7.57 28.86
N ALA A 12 -8.43 -7.16 29.95
CA ALA A 12 -8.81 -7.57 31.30
C ALA A 12 -10.22 -7.07 31.71
N LEU A 13 -10.61 -5.86 31.26
CA LEU A 13 -11.96 -5.34 31.48
C LEU A 13 -13.01 -6.10 30.64
N ARG A 14 -12.66 -6.50 29.42
CA ARG A 14 -13.55 -7.26 28.52
C ARG A 14 -13.91 -8.63 29.07
N GLU A 15 -12.99 -9.30 29.76
CA GLU A 15 -13.25 -10.60 30.40
C GLU A 15 -14.30 -10.51 31.52
N GLN A 16 -14.53 -9.32 32.08
CA GLN A 16 -15.52 -9.07 33.13
C GLN A 16 -16.91 -8.72 32.58
N MET A 17 -17.06 -8.59 31.25
CA MET A 17 -18.33 -8.26 30.61
C MET A 17 -19.22 -9.49 30.46
N THR A 18 -20.53 -9.29 30.43
CA THR A 18 -21.46 -10.36 30.01
C THR A 18 -21.22 -10.73 28.55
N PRO A 19 -21.58 -11.96 28.11
CA PRO A 19 -21.37 -12.38 26.72
C PRO A 19 -21.96 -11.41 25.68
N PHE A 20 -23.15 -10.87 25.95
CA PHE A 20 -23.79 -9.88 25.09
C PHE A 20 -23.01 -8.56 25.04
N ASN A 21 -22.64 -8.01 26.20
CA ASN A 21 -21.90 -6.76 26.28
C ASN A 21 -20.51 -6.88 25.65
N ARG A 22 -19.86 -8.04 25.82
CA ARG A 22 -18.57 -8.34 25.21
C ARG A 22 -18.66 -8.36 23.69
N SER A 23 -19.66 -9.03 23.12
CA SER A 23 -19.86 -9.08 21.66
C SER A 23 -20.08 -7.69 21.09
N TYR A 24 -20.98 -6.89 21.68
CA TYR A 24 -21.22 -5.51 21.26
C TYR A 24 -19.95 -4.66 21.33
N PHE A 25 -19.16 -4.83 22.39
CA PHE A 25 -17.92 -4.09 22.59
C PHE A 25 -16.82 -4.52 21.61
N GLU A 26 -16.80 -5.78 21.16
CA GLU A 26 -15.91 -6.26 20.11
C GLU A 26 -16.15 -5.56 18.78
N ASP A 27 -17.41 -5.35 18.41
CA ASP A 27 -17.79 -4.59 17.22
C ASP A 27 -17.29 -3.13 17.33
N MET A 28 -17.44 -2.49 18.49
CA MET A 28 -16.90 -1.14 18.73
C MET A 28 -15.37 -1.08 18.54
N ILE A 29 -14.64 -2.11 19.01
CA ILE A 29 -13.19 -2.18 18.84
C ILE A 29 -12.81 -2.27 17.37
N LEU A 30 -13.52 -3.10 16.59
CA LEU A 30 -13.26 -3.25 15.17
C LEU A 30 -13.43 -1.91 14.45
N THR A 31 -14.54 -1.21 14.70
CA THR A 31 -14.82 0.08 14.07
C THR A 31 -13.80 1.15 14.45
N LEU A 32 -13.47 1.27 15.74
CA LEU A 32 -12.55 2.32 16.20
C LEU A 32 -11.10 2.06 15.77
N ARG A 33 -10.65 0.79 15.76
CA ARG A 33 -9.30 0.44 15.28
C ARG A 33 -9.16 0.50 13.77
N ALA A 34 -10.25 0.32 13.02
CA ALA A 34 -10.29 0.56 11.58
C ALA A 34 -10.37 2.05 11.21
N SER A 35 -10.70 2.91 12.18
CA SER A 35 -10.80 4.35 11.98
C SER A 35 -9.44 5.03 11.78
N ARG A 36 -9.48 6.33 11.43
CA ARG A 36 -8.28 7.15 11.20
C ARG A 36 -7.75 7.82 12.47
N ILE A 37 -8.34 7.51 13.63
CA ILE A 37 -7.94 8.05 14.93
C ILE A 37 -6.52 7.56 15.26
N GLU A 38 -5.70 8.41 15.87
CA GLU A 38 -4.38 8.03 16.35
C GLU A 38 -4.48 6.87 17.34
N ALA A 39 -3.61 5.86 17.22
CA ALA A 39 -3.69 4.63 18.01
C ALA A 39 -3.74 4.86 19.54
N LEU A 40 -3.02 5.87 20.05
CA LEU A 40 -3.10 6.24 21.46
C LEU A 40 -4.51 6.70 21.84
N ARG A 41 -5.07 7.61 21.04
CA ARG A 41 -6.42 8.15 21.26
C ARG A 41 -7.50 7.08 21.08
N THR A 42 -7.33 6.16 20.14
CA THR A 42 -8.21 5.00 19.96
C THR A 42 -8.27 4.15 21.22
N GLU A 43 -7.12 3.78 21.78
CA GLU A 43 -7.09 2.96 23.00
C GLU A 43 -7.58 3.72 24.24
N GLU A 44 -7.40 5.06 24.32
CA GLU A 44 -8.03 5.91 25.35
C GLU A 44 -9.55 5.82 25.30
N LEU A 45 -10.13 6.05 24.12
CA LEU A 45 -11.58 6.01 23.92
C LEU A 45 -12.16 4.63 24.22
N LEU A 46 -11.49 3.55 23.78
CA LEU A 46 -11.91 2.18 24.10
C LEU A 46 -11.82 1.89 25.60
N LEU A 47 -10.77 2.37 26.27
CA LEU A 47 -10.62 2.16 27.71
C LEU A 47 -11.72 2.87 28.50
N ASP A 48 -12.05 4.10 28.14
CA ASP A 48 -13.13 4.88 28.76
C ASP A 48 -14.49 4.23 28.53
N ALA A 49 -14.76 3.77 27.29
CA ALA A 49 -15.98 3.03 26.98
C ALA A 49 -16.07 1.70 27.74
N ALA A 50 -14.98 0.92 27.86
CA ALA A 50 -14.96 -0.32 28.63
C ALA A 50 -15.31 -0.09 30.11
N LYS A 51 -14.74 0.98 30.71
CA LYS A 51 -15.02 1.36 32.10
C LYS A 51 -16.48 1.79 32.30
N LEU A 52 -17.02 2.58 31.37
CA LEU A 52 -18.42 3.00 31.41
C LEU A 52 -19.37 1.80 31.28
N LEU A 53 -19.09 0.88 30.36
CA LEU A 53 -19.89 -0.33 30.15
C LEU A 53 -19.94 -1.20 31.40
N LEU A 54 -18.80 -1.47 32.03
CA LEU A 54 -18.76 -2.26 33.26
C LEU A 54 -19.48 -1.57 34.42
N LYS A 55 -19.38 -0.24 34.53
CA LYS A 55 -20.08 0.54 35.55
C LYS A 55 -21.60 0.43 35.39
N GLU A 56 -22.12 0.54 34.17
CA GLU A 56 -23.55 0.45 33.90
C GLU A 56 -24.06 -1.02 33.90
N GLN A 57 -23.21 -1.97 33.54
CA GLN A 57 -23.49 -3.41 33.68
C GLN A 57 -23.75 -3.80 35.14
N LYS A 58 -23.02 -3.24 36.10
CA LYS A 58 -23.28 -3.43 37.54
C LYS A 58 -24.66 -2.93 37.97
N LYS A 59 -25.28 -2.04 37.21
CA LYS A 59 -26.66 -1.56 37.41
C LYS A 59 -27.69 -2.35 36.61
N GLY A 60 -27.29 -3.44 35.95
CA GLY A 60 -28.17 -4.28 35.13
C GLY A 60 -28.43 -3.75 33.73
N LYS A 61 -27.72 -2.73 33.26
CA LYS A 61 -27.86 -2.22 31.88
C LYS A 61 -27.01 -3.00 30.90
N ASN A 62 -27.52 -3.19 29.69
CA ASN A 62 -26.76 -3.78 28.58
C ASN A 62 -26.09 -2.71 27.71
N ALA A 63 -25.16 -3.13 26.85
CA ALA A 63 -24.38 -2.22 26.01
C ALA A 63 -25.25 -1.36 25.09
N LYS A 64 -26.36 -1.91 24.56
CA LYS A 64 -27.28 -1.14 23.72
C LYS A 64 -27.94 0.02 24.47
N GLN A 65 -28.28 -0.18 25.74
CA GLN A 65 -28.85 0.86 26.60
C GLN A 65 -27.83 1.92 27.00
N VAL A 66 -26.52 1.63 26.89
CA VAL A 66 -25.44 2.54 27.27
C VAL A 66 -24.93 3.32 26.07
N PHE A 67 -24.75 2.65 24.93
CA PHE A 67 -24.08 3.19 23.74
C PHE A 67 -25.01 3.39 22.53
N GLY A 68 -26.25 2.88 22.58
CA GLY A 68 -27.21 2.96 21.47
C GLY A 68 -27.41 1.61 20.76
N GLU A 69 -28.28 1.59 19.76
CA GLU A 69 -28.58 0.37 19.00
C GLU A 69 -27.36 -0.20 18.29
N ASN A 70 -26.52 0.67 17.71
CA ASN A 70 -25.37 0.29 16.89
C ASN A 70 -24.04 0.68 17.57
N PRO A 71 -23.07 -0.25 17.66
CA PRO A 71 -21.71 0.01 18.15
C PRO A 71 -21.02 1.22 17.50
N ASP A 72 -21.28 1.43 16.20
CA ASP A 72 -20.58 2.41 15.37
C ASP A 72 -20.99 3.85 15.66
N ASP A 73 -22.22 4.06 16.13
CA ASP A 73 -22.78 5.40 16.26
C ASP A 73 -22.17 6.17 17.43
N TYR A 74 -21.69 5.48 18.47
CA TYR A 74 -21.16 6.13 19.68
C TYR A 74 -19.93 7.00 19.43
N PHE A 75 -19.06 6.58 18.51
CA PHE A 75 -17.83 7.32 18.18
C PHE A 75 -17.90 8.06 16.84
N LYS A 76 -19.05 8.02 16.17
CA LYS A 76 -19.21 8.54 14.81
C LYS A 76 -18.86 10.01 14.68
N GLU A 77 -19.33 10.84 15.61
CA GLU A 77 -19.00 12.27 15.64
C GLU A 77 -17.49 12.52 15.79
N ILE A 78 -16.80 11.72 16.62
CA ILE A 78 -15.35 11.81 16.80
C ILE A 78 -14.63 11.40 15.52
N ILE A 79 -15.07 10.31 14.88
CA ILE A 79 -14.49 9.81 13.63
C ILE A 79 -14.68 10.84 12.50
N ASP A 80 -15.89 11.40 12.37
CA ASP A 80 -16.25 12.36 11.32
C ASP A 80 -15.58 13.73 11.51
N SER A 81 -15.22 14.08 12.74
CA SER A 81 -14.46 15.31 13.04
C SER A 81 -13.01 15.27 12.52
N ILE A 82 -12.48 14.09 12.20
CA ILE A 82 -11.11 13.96 11.71
C ILE A 82 -11.07 14.32 10.22
N PRO A 83 -10.24 15.30 9.83
CA PRO A 83 -10.14 15.69 8.43
C PRO A 83 -9.76 14.48 7.58
N THR A 84 -10.57 14.20 6.56
CA THR A 84 -10.24 13.17 5.60
C THR A 84 -8.91 13.54 4.95
N ARG A 85 -7.87 12.71 5.12
CA ARG A 85 -6.64 12.82 4.32
C ARG A 85 -7.07 12.97 2.86
N PRO A 86 -6.61 14.00 2.13
CA PRO A 86 -7.05 14.18 0.76
C PRO A 86 -6.70 12.90 0.02
N ALA A 87 -7.73 12.23 -0.52
CA ALA A 87 -7.50 11.12 -1.41
C ALA A 87 -6.62 11.69 -2.52
N ARG A 88 -5.35 11.25 -2.57
CA ARG A 88 -4.41 11.72 -3.59
C ARG A 88 -5.12 11.48 -4.92
N SER A 89 -5.36 12.54 -5.69
CA SER A 89 -6.10 12.46 -6.94
C SER A 89 -5.58 11.28 -7.75
N LYS A 90 -6.47 10.46 -8.31
CA LYS A 90 -6.09 9.29 -9.12
C LYS A 90 -5.04 9.65 -10.17
N TRP A 91 -5.17 10.83 -10.77
CA TRP A 91 -4.19 11.41 -11.68
C TRP A 91 -2.78 11.52 -11.07
N ASN A 92 -2.67 12.04 -9.85
CA ASN A 92 -1.40 12.18 -9.15
C ASN A 92 -0.81 10.81 -8.77
N TYR A 93 -1.64 9.80 -8.53
CA TYR A 93 -1.17 8.44 -8.28
C TYR A 93 -0.60 7.78 -9.55
N TYR A 94 -1.36 7.83 -10.65
CA TYR A 94 -0.95 7.24 -11.93
C TYR A 94 0.23 7.94 -12.59
N SER A 95 0.46 9.24 -12.34
CA SER A 95 1.66 9.93 -12.83
C SER A 95 2.89 9.66 -11.96
N MET A 96 2.71 9.39 -10.66
CA MET A 96 3.81 9.13 -9.73
C MET A 96 4.52 7.80 -10.04
N ILE A 97 3.74 6.77 -10.35
CA ILE A 97 4.22 5.41 -10.61
C ILE A 97 5.30 5.36 -11.72
N PRO A 98 5.01 5.78 -12.97
CA PRO A 98 5.99 5.74 -14.04
C PRO A 98 7.15 6.71 -13.78
N CYS A 99 6.89 7.86 -13.16
CA CYS A 99 7.94 8.81 -12.80
C CYS A 99 8.94 8.21 -11.80
N ALA A 100 8.44 7.49 -10.79
CA ALA A 100 9.28 6.76 -9.82
C ALA A 100 10.05 5.60 -10.48
N ALA A 101 9.38 4.81 -11.32
CA ALA A 101 10.01 3.69 -12.02
C ALA A 101 11.14 4.17 -12.97
N LEU A 102 10.89 5.23 -13.75
CA LEU A 102 11.90 5.81 -14.64
C LEU A 102 13.06 6.43 -13.87
N THR A 103 12.78 7.14 -12.77
CA THR A 103 13.83 7.68 -11.89
C THR A 103 14.73 6.57 -11.36
N CYS A 104 14.14 5.46 -10.92
CA CYS A 104 14.89 4.30 -10.44
C CYS A 104 15.71 3.65 -11.55
N LEU A 105 15.13 3.50 -12.75
CA LEU A 105 15.83 2.97 -13.93
C LEU A 105 17.10 3.79 -14.23
N PHE A 106 16.99 5.11 -14.34
CA PHE A 106 18.15 5.97 -14.58
C PHE A 106 19.17 5.89 -13.44
N GLY A 107 18.72 5.74 -12.19
CA GLY A 107 19.61 5.52 -11.05
C GLY A 107 20.42 4.22 -11.15
N ILE A 108 19.78 3.11 -11.57
CA ILE A 108 20.45 1.82 -11.79
C ILE A 108 21.47 1.93 -12.93
N PHE A 109 21.11 2.55 -14.05
CA PHE A 109 22.01 2.78 -15.18
C PHE A 109 23.18 3.69 -14.81
N ALA A 110 22.96 4.71 -13.99
CA ALA A 110 24.00 5.58 -13.46
C ALA A 110 24.99 4.81 -12.59
N ILE A 111 24.49 4.11 -11.55
CA ILE A 111 25.35 3.38 -10.60
C ILE A 111 26.09 2.26 -11.31
N GLY A 112 25.38 1.44 -12.09
CA GLY A 112 25.97 0.33 -12.85
C GLY A 112 26.98 0.81 -13.89
N GLY A 113 26.65 1.89 -14.62
CA GLY A 113 27.53 2.48 -15.64
C GLY A 113 28.79 3.11 -15.06
N LEU A 114 28.69 3.83 -13.93
CA LEU A 114 29.86 4.38 -13.25
C LEU A 114 30.74 3.28 -12.65
N PHE A 115 30.14 2.24 -12.08
CA PHE A 115 30.86 1.08 -11.55
C PHE A 115 31.63 0.33 -12.64
N LEU A 116 31.00 0.06 -13.80
CA LEU A 116 31.66 -0.57 -14.93
C LEU A 116 32.73 0.33 -15.55
N GLN A 117 32.47 1.63 -15.67
CA GLN A 117 33.44 2.58 -16.19
C GLN A 117 34.68 2.67 -15.29
N TRP A 118 34.51 2.57 -13.97
CA TRP A 118 35.62 2.55 -13.02
C TRP A 118 36.45 1.26 -13.07
N THR A 119 35.80 0.11 -13.26
CA THR A 119 36.47 -1.20 -13.27
C THR A 119 37.07 -1.58 -14.62
N ASN A 120 36.35 -1.31 -15.71
CA ASN A 120 36.67 -1.77 -17.07
C ASN A 120 36.96 -0.63 -18.05
N GLY A 121 36.94 0.63 -17.61
CA GLY A 121 37.19 1.80 -18.46
C GLY A 121 36.06 2.15 -19.43
N SER A 122 35.01 1.33 -19.51
CA SER A 122 33.85 1.52 -20.39
C SER A 122 32.55 1.28 -19.63
N PRO A 123 31.51 2.10 -19.85
CA PRO A 123 30.20 1.91 -19.22
C PRO A 123 29.43 0.67 -19.73
N GLY A 124 29.92 0.01 -20.79
CA GLY A 124 29.33 -1.21 -21.34
C GLY A 124 27.84 -1.04 -21.68
N MET A 125 27.04 -2.05 -21.36
CA MET A 125 25.59 -2.07 -21.60
C MET A 125 24.81 -0.98 -20.83
N PHE A 126 25.38 -0.41 -19.77
CA PHE A 126 24.75 0.67 -19.00
C PHE A 126 24.95 2.06 -19.63
N GLY A 127 25.76 2.16 -20.69
CA GLY A 127 25.90 3.39 -21.49
C GLY A 127 24.87 3.51 -22.62
N GLN A 128 23.94 2.55 -22.72
CA GLN A 128 22.99 2.45 -23.83
C GLN A 128 21.59 2.17 -23.29
N ILE A 129 20.62 3.01 -23.62
CA ILE A 129 19.22 2.83 -23.23
C ILE A 129 18.37 2.83 -24.51
N SER A 130 17.55 1.79 -24.69
CA SER A 130 16.57 1.76 -25.78
C SER A 130 15.32 2.58 -25.40
N LEU A 131 14.74 3.28 -26.37
CA LEU A 131 13.46 3.97 -26.18
C LEU A 131 12.35 2.99 -25.79
N PHE A 132 12.42 1.76 -26.28
CA PHE A 132 11.53 0.68 -25.88
C PHE A 132 11.61 0.41 -24.38
N THR A 133 12.81 0.33 -23.80
CA THR A 133 12.98 0.11 -22.35
C THR A 133 12.32 1.23 -21.54
N LEU A 134 12.44 2.49 -21.96
CA LEU A 134 11.78 3.61 -21.29
C LEU A 134 10.25 3.47 -21.32
N PHE A 135 9.68 3.13 -22.48
CA PHE A 135 8.25 2.93 -22.61
C PHE A 135 7.77 1.70 -21.83
N ALA A 136 8.49 0.59 -21.93
CA ALA A 136 8.19 -0.67 -21.25
C ALA A 136 8.22 -0.51 -19.72
N VAL A 137 9.22 0.19 -19.17
CA VAL A 137 9.30 0.47 -17.73
C VAL A 137 8.20 1.44 -17.31
N GLY A 138 7.96 2.52 -18.08
CA GLY A 138 6.90 3.49 -17.81
C GLY A 138 5.52 2.83 -17.77
N ALA A 139 5.08 2.24 -18.88
CA ALA A 139 3.77 1.59 -18.98
C ALA A 139 3.67 0.32 -18.13
N GLY A 140 4.73 -0.50 -18.12
CA GLY A 140 4.78 -1.75 -17.37
C GLY A 140 4.69 -1.54 -15.87
N SER A 141 5.25 -0.45 -15.33
CA SER A 141 5.14 -0.14 -13.89
C SER A 141 3.69 0.10 -13.46
N ILE A 142 2.87 0.75 -14.29
CA ILE A 142 1.44 0.98 -14.01
C ILE A 142 0.69 -0.36 -14.00
N ILE A 143 0.90 -1.17 -15.05
CA ILE A 143 0.26 -2.48 -15.18
C ILE A 143 0.63 -3.39 -14.00
N LEU A 144 1.91 -3.40 -13.60
CA LEU A 144 2.41 -4.21 -12.49
C LEU A 144 1.75 -3.82 -11.17
N ILE A 145 1.63 -2.52 -10.90
CA ILE A 145 1.01 -2.05 -9.66
C ILE A 145 -0.48 -2.37 -9.64
N GLU A 146 -1.19 -2.18 -10.75
CA GLU A 146 -2.60 -2.59 -10.86
C GLU A 146 -2.78 -4.09 -10.61
N LEU A 147 -1.89 -4.92 -11.15
CA LEU A 147 -1.91 -6.37 -10.93
C LEU A 147 -1.69 -6.72 -9.46
N ILE A 148 -0.71 -6.09 -8.81
CA ILE A 148 -0.44 -6.29 -7.37
C ILE A 148 -1.63 -5.83 -6.52
N MET A 149 -2.22 -4.67 -6.81
CA MET A 149 -3.39 -4.14 -6.08
C MET A 149 -4.60 -5.06 -6.24
N LYS A 150 -4.84 -5.57 -7.46
CA LYS A 150 -5.89 -6.55 -7.73
C LYS A 150 -5.64 -7.88 -7.02
N TRP A 151 -4.38 -8.31 -6.94
CA TRP A 151 -4.00 -9.52 -6.20
C TRP A 151 -4.18 -9.34 -4.69
N MET A 152 -3.78 -8.21 -4.13
CA MET A 152 -3.97 -7.89 -2.71
C MET A 152 -5.44 -7.81 -2.31
N THR A 153 -6.28 -7.15 -3.13
CA THR A 153 -7.73 -7.07 -2.89
C THR A 153 -8.40 -8.44 -2.97
N SER A 154 -8.01 -9.28 -3.91
CA SER A 154 -8.48 -10.67 -4.01
C SER A 154 -8.15 -11.52 -2.77
N LEU A 155 -7.05 -11.23 -2.05
CA LEU A 155 -6.72 -11.93 -0.80
C LEU A 155 -7.54 -11.45 0.39
N SER A 156 -8.07 -10.22 0.33
CA SER A 156 -8.83 -9.60 1.41
C SER A 156 -10.34 -9.91 1.35
N GLU A 157 -10.83 -10.34 0.19
CA GLU A 157 -12.26 -10.62 -0.06
C GLU A 157 -12.61 -12.12 0.09
N SER A 158 -11.62 -13.01 0.22
CA SER A 158 -11.85 -14.43 0.42
C SER A 158 -11.83 -14.82 1.91
N ASP A 159 -13.00 -14.76 2.55
CA ASP A 159 -13.31 -15.69 3.63
C ASP A 159 -13.34 -17.12 3.03
N ALA A 160 -12.52 -18.00 3.60
CA ALA A 160 -12.29 -19.41 3.26
C ALA A 160 -11.39 -19.73 2.04
N PRO A 161 -10.26 -20.44 2.24
CA PRO A 161 -9.43 -20.92 1.15
C PRO A 161 -10.09 -22.15 0.52
N THR A 162 -10.85 -21.97 -0.55
CA THR A 162 -11.09 -23.09 -1.46
C THR A 162 -9.88 -23.19 -2.39
N ALA A 163 -9.06 -24.22 -2.19
CA ALA A 163 -7.96 -24.55 -3.07
C ALA A 163 -8.53 -24.87 -4.46
N LYS A 164 -8.61 -23.85 -5.32
CA LYS A 164 -8.98 -24.01 -6.72
C LYS A 164 -7.90 -24.90 -7.36
N PRO A 165 -8.25 -26.03 -8.00
CA PRO A 165 -7.24 -26.88 -8.64
C PRO A 165 -6.46 -26.04 -9.66
N PHE A 166 -5.14 -26.19 -9.67
CA PHE A 166 -4.24 -25.47 -10.57
C PHE A 166 -4.80 -25.48 -12.00
N ASP A 167 -5.21 -24.31 -12.49
CA ASP A 167 -5.78 -24.17 -13.83
C ASP A 167 -4.63 -24.17 -14.86
N ILE A 168 -4.28 -25.36 -15.32
CA ILE A 168 -3.22 -25.60 -16.32
C ILE A 168 -3.50 -24.80 -17.61
N LYS A 169 -4.77 -24.51 -17.93
CA LYS A 169 -5.14 -23.65 -19.06
C LYS A 169 -4.77 -22.19 -18.78
N GLY A 170 -5.00 -21.71 -17.55
CA GLY A 170 -4.56 -20.38 -17.11
C GLY A 170 -3.04 -20.24 -17.14
N LEU A 171 -2.31 -21.28 -16.72
CA LEU A 171 -0.85 -21.31 -16.75
C LEU A 171 -0.31 -21.32 -18.19
N GLY A 172 -0.93 -22.08 -19.10
CA GLY A 172 -0.60 -22.07 -20.53
C GLY A 172 -0.83 -20.71 -21.19
N VAL A 173 -1.90 -19.99 -20.82
CA VAL A 173 -2.15 -18.62 -21.29
C VAL A 173 -1.09 -17.65 -20.76
N TYR A 174 -0.71 -17.75 -19.48
CA TYR A 174 0.37 -16.91 -18.92
C TYR A 174 1.72 -17.16 -19.59
N ILE A 175 2.08 -18.42 -19.85
CA ILE A 175 3.29 -18.77 -20.59
C ILE A 175 3.22 -18.23 -22.01
N GLY A 176 2.08 -18.37 -22.70
CA GLY A 176 1.87 -17.81 -24.03
C GLY A 176 2.05 -16.29 -24.06
N ILE A 177 1.46 -15.58 -23.11
CA ILE A 177 1.62 -14.12 -22.95
C ILE A 177 3.09 -13.76 -22.69
N ALA A 178 3.79 -14.50 -21.81
CA ALA A 178 5.20 -14.25 -21.52
C ALA A 178 6.08 -14.47 -22.76
N VAL A 179 5.87 -15.54 -23.52
CA VAL A 179 6.60 -15.82 -24.76
C VAL A 179 6.34 -14.73 -25.80
N VAL A 180 5.08 -14.34 -26.00
CA VAL A 180 4.71 -13.25 -26.91
C VAL A 180 5.35 -11.93 -26.47
N ALA A 181 5.36 -11.62 -25.17
CA ALA A 181 6.00 -10.42 -24.64
C ALA A 181 7.52 -10.40 -24.88
N VAL A 182 8.20 -11.55 -24.74
CA VAL A 182 9.63 -11.70 -25.05
C VAL A 182 9.90 -11.49 -26.54
N PHE A 183 9.11 -12.13 -27.41
CA PHE A 183 9.24 -11.96 -28.87
C PHE A 183 8.97 -10.52 -29.33
N ILE A 184 7.94 -9.90 -28.76
CA ILE A 184 7.64 -8.47 -28.95
C ILE A 184 8.83 -7.63 -28.48
N GLY A 185 9.39 -7.89 -27.30
CA GLY A 185 10.57 -7.16 -26.79
C GLY A 185 11.78 -7.26 -27.72
N LEU A 186 12.12 -8.47 -28.18
CA LEU A 186 13.23 -8.69 -29.12
C LEU A 186 13.00 -8.02 -30.48
N TYR A 187 11.75 -7.99 -30.95
CA TYR A 187 11.38 -7.34 -32.21
C TYR A 187 11.40 -5.81 -32.08
N LEU A 188 10.91 -5.25 -30.97
CA LEU A 188 10.94 -3.81 -30.72
C LEU A 188 12.35 -3.28 -30.45
N ASP A 189 13.23 -4.04 -29.80
CA ASP A 189 14.64 -3.65 -29.64
C ASP A 189 15.37 -3.51 -30.99
N ARG A 190 14.91 -4.18 -32.05
CA ARG A 190 15.40 -3.95 -33.43
C ARG A 190 14.78 -2.72 -34.10
N LEU A 191 13.56 -2.36 -33.75
CA LEU A 191 12.82 -1.27 -34.40
C LEU A 191 13.12 0.09 -33.80
N PHE A 192 13.39 0.16 -32.50
CA PHE A 192 13.60 1.42 -31.79
C PHE A 192 15.08 1.80 -31.73
N PRO A 193 15.41 3.09 -31.93
CA PRO A 193 16.79 3.55 -31.83
C PRO A 193 17.31 3.43 -30.40
N ILE A 194 18.55 2.97 -30.28
CA ILE A 194 19.28 2.90 -29.01
C ILE A 194 19.97 4.25 -28.82
N ILE A 195 19.72 4.90 -27.68
CA ILE A 195 20.33 6.17 -27.33
C ILE A 195 21.54 5.87 -26.46
N THR A 196 22.71 6.34 -26.89
CA THR A 196 23.93 6.30 -26.07
C THR A 196 23.84 7.40 -25.02
N LEU A 197 23.68 6.99 -23.77
CA LEU A 197 23.48 7.87 -22.62
C LEU A 197 24.65 7.67 -21.67
N SER A 198 25.47 8.71 -21.49
CA SER A 198 26.59 8.68 -20.55
C SER A 198 26.05 8.41 -19.12
N PRO A 199 26.73 7.57 -18.31
CA PRO A 199 26.31 7.30 -16.93
C PRO A 199 26.11 8.55 -16.08
N TRP A 200 26.90 9.60 -16.35
CA TRP A 200 26.78 10.91 -15.71
C TRP A 200 25.47 11.62 -16.04
N VAL A 201 25.00 11.51 -17.28
CA VAL A 201 23.72 12.09 -17.69
C VAL A 201 22.57 11.31 -17.05
N SER A 202 22.65 9.98 -17.00
CA SER A 202 21.68 9.15 -16.28
C SER A 202 21.62 9.52 -14.79
N LEU A 203 22.76 9.84 -14.17
CA LEU A 203 22.82 10.27 -12.77
C LEU A 203 22.10 11.61 -12.56
N ILE A 204 22.35 12.59 -13.43
CA ILE A 204 21.70 13.91 -13.36
C ILE A 204 20.18 13.76 -13.54
N VAL A 205 19.75 12.97 -14.53
CA VAL A 205 18.32 12.71 -14.78
C VAL A 205 17.67 12.01 -13.59
N SER A 206 18.35 11.03 -12.97
CA SER A 206 17.87 10.36 -11.76
C SER A 206 17.75 11.32 -10.58
N LEU A 207 18.69 12.24 -10.39
CA LEU A 207 18.62 13.23 -9.30
C LEU A 207 17.48 14.23 -9.53
N ILE A 208 17.32 14.74 -10.75
CA ILE A 208 16.21 15.62 -11.11
C ILE A 208 14.88 14.91 -10.90
N GLY A 209 14.76 13.66 -11.34
CA GLY A 209 13.57 12.82 -11.13
C GLY A 209 13.26 12.63 -9.65
N ALA A 210 14.27 12.33 -8.82
CA ALA A 210 14.10 12.16 -7.38
C ALA A 210 13.67 13.46 -6.68
N ILE A 211 14.24 14.61 -7.08
CA ILE A 211 13.84 15.93 -6.56
C ILE A 211 12.41 16.26 -6.99
N GLY A 212 12.06 16.04 -8.26
CA GLY A 212 10.71 16.22 -8.79
C GLY A 212 9.70 15.35 -8.05
N LEU A 213 10.03 14.08 -7.80
CA LEU A 213 9.21 13.17 -7.01
C LEU A 213 8.97 13.71 -5.60
N LYS A 214 10.03 14.15 -4.93
CA LYS A 214 9.97 14.71 -3.58
C LYS A 214 9.11 15.98 -3.53
N PHE A 215 9.28 16.90 -4.48
CA PHE A 215 8.61 18.20 -4.44
C PHE A 215 7.15 18.15 -4.89
N ILE A 216 6.82 17.33 -5.89
CA ILE A 216 5.47 17.22 -6.45
C ILE A 216 4.62 16.22 -5.64
N PHE A 217 5.19 15.07 -5.26
CA PHE A 217 4.43 13.98 -4.67
C PHE A 217 4.70 13.75 -3.19
N PHE A 218 5.76 14.31 -2.58
CA PHE A 218 5.98 14.20 -1.13
C PHE A 218 5.76 15.52 -0.39
N LYS A 219 5.17 16.53 -1.05
CA LYS A 219 4.69 17.75 -0.37
C LYS A 219 3.59 17.36 0.63
N LYS A 220 3.85 17.63 1.91
CA LYS A 220 2.87 17.54 3.01
C LYS A 220 1.84 18.64 2.87
#